data_AF-A0A969FNJ5-F1
#
_entry.id   AF-A0A969FNJ5-F1
#
_cell.length_a   1.000
_cell.length_b   1.000
_cell.length_c   1.000
_cell.angle_alpha   90.00
_cell.angle_beta   90.00
_cell.angle_gamma   90.00
#
_symmetry.space_group_name_H-M   'P 1'
#
loop_
_entity.id
_entity.type
_entity.pdbx_description
1 polymer ?
#
loop_
_entity_poly.entity_id
_entity_poly.type
_entity_poly.pdbx_seq_one_letter_code
_entity_poly.pdbx_strand_id
1 'polypeptide(L)'
;MVHEGIHRSHLALLPASADRRALYAWAASQSEEGDVFLVPPTWGEFRLVTRRAVVVDWKVVPFEAAEVAEWIARIDAITGGAGVPAGADRIDEAYMSLTCAQLQDVATRYGALYVVLPGERDPCGPVAYQDAAWSVWSVRRVDERASRAEP
;
A
#
# COMPACT_ATOMS: atom_id res chain seq x y z
N MET A 1 -32.04 26.72 18.21
CA MET A 1 -32.31 25.58 17.30
C MET A 1 -31.07 25.43 16.44
N VAL A 2 -30.15 24.54 16.81
CA VAL A 2 -28.88 24.33 16.11
C VAL A 2 -29.00 22.97 15.43
N HIS A 3 -29.00 22.95 14.10
CA HIS A 3 -28.89 21.70 13.35
C HIS A 3 -27.44 21.25 13.43
N GLU A 4 -27.14 20.39 14.39
CA GLU A 4 -25.86 19.71 14.48
C GLU A 4 -25.81 18.63 13.39
N GLY A 5 -25.35 19.04 12.21
CA GLY A 5 -25.17 18.16 11.06
C GLY A 5 -24.13 17.10 11.36
N ILE A 6 -24.52 15.83 11.26
CA ILE A 6 -23.63 14.67 11.38
C ILE A 6 -22.72 14.65 10.13
N HIS A 7 -21.63 15.42 10.15
CA HIS A 7 -20.49 15.28 9.24
C HIS A 7 -19.43 14.39 9.90
N ARG A 8 -19.78 13.13 10.19
CA ARG A 8 -18.73 12.12 10.42
C ARG A 8 -18.42 11.50 9.06
N SER A 9 -17.28 11.88 8.51
CA SER A 9 -16.70 11.16 7.37
C SER A 9 -16.69 9.68 7.74
N HIS A 10 -17.15 8.80 6.87
CA HIS A 10 -17.19 7.35 7.10
C HIS A 10 -15.79 6.77 7.42
N LEU A 11 -14.73 7.53 7.09
CA LEU A 11 -13.35 7.32 7.54
C LEU A 11 -13.17 7.31 9.08
N ALA A 12 -14.07 7.96 9.83
CA ALA A 12 -14.01 8.07 11.29
C ALA A 12 -14.73 6.93 12.04
N LEU A 13 -15.30 5.94 11.31
CA LEU A 13 -16.06 4.83 11.89
C LEU A 13 -15.31 3.49 11.88
N LEU A 14 -14.07 3.49 11.41
CA LEU A 14 -13.23 2.30 11.40
C LEU A 14 -12.63 2.08 12.81
N PRO A 15 -12.46 0.82 13.25
CA PRO A 15 -11.76 0.51 14.50
C PRO A 15 -10.36 1.14 14.53
N ALA A 16 -9.75 1.31 15.72
CA ALA A 16 -8.43 1.94 15.83
C ALA A 16 -7.33 1.20 15.03
N SER A 17 -7.44 -0.11 14.89
CA SER A 17 -6.59 -0.92 14.00
C SER A 17 -6.79 -0.65 12.50
N ALA A 18 -7.87 0.04 12.14
CA ALA A 18 -8.21 0.48 10.79
C ALA A 18 -8.11 2.02 10.62
N ASP A 19 -7.71 2.75 11.68
CA ASP A 19 -7.35 4.17 11.57
C ASP A 19 -6.02 4.28 10.83
N ARG A 20 -6.11 4.71 9.58
CA ARG A 20 -4.97 4.82 8.65
C ARG A 20 -4.51 6.26 8.49
N ARG A 21 -5.09 7.22 9.22
CA ARG A 21 -4.84 8.66 9.03
C ARG A 21 -3.38 9.03 9.29
N ALA A 22 -2.78 8.49 10.34
CA ALA A 22 -1.39 8.80 10.69
C ALA A 22 -0.43 8.26 9.62
N LEU A 23 -0.63 7.02 9.17
CA LEU A 23 0.13 6.43 8.06
C LEU A 23 -0.05 7.20 6.76
N TYR A 24 -1.28 7.61 6.41
CA TYR A 24 -1.55 8.38 5.19
C TYR A 24 -0.91 9.77 5.24
N ALA A 25 -0.97 10.44 6.40
CA ALA A 25 -0.31 11.73 6.61
C ALA A 25 1.21 11.61 6.51
N TRP A 26 1.79 10.53 7.07
CA TRP A 26 3.21 10.23 6.92
C TRP A 26 3.57 10.00 5.44
N ALA A 27 2.85 9.12 4.73
CA ALA A 27 3.14 8.83 3.33
C ALA A 27 3.06 10.09 2.47
N ALA A 28 2.04 10.93 2.66
CA ALA A 28 1.85 12.17 1.92
C ALA A 28 2.96 13.22 2.17
N SER A 29 3.60 13.21 3.34
CA SER A 29 4.57 14.24 3.74
C SER A 29 6.03 13.79 3.71
N GLN A 30 6.30 12.49 3.79
CA GLN A 30 7.66 11.93 3.93
C GLN A 30 8.14 11.12 2.71
N SER A 31 7.27 10.85 1.73
CA SER A 31 7.65 10.22 0.45
C SER A 31 7.52 11.20 -0.72
N GLU A 32 8.16 10.90 -1.86
CA GLU A 32 8.06 11.69 -3.09
C GLU A 32 6.78 11.34 -3.87
N GLU A 33 6.23 12.27 -4.64
CA GLU A 33 4.96 12.06 -5.37
C GLU A 33 5.01 10.87 -6.35
N GLY A 34 6.19 10.59 -6.92
CA GLY A 34 6.43 9.45 -7.80
C GLY A 34 6.74 8.13 -7.10
N ASP A 35 6.85 8.11 -5.76
CA ASP A 35 7.12 6.88 -5.03
C ASP A 35 5.94 5.91 -5.16
N VAL A 36 6.26 4.65 -5.48
CA VAL A 36 5.28 3.57 -5.64
C VAL A 36 5.20 2.76 -4.35
N PHE A 37 3.99 2.49 -3.90
CA PHE A 37 3.69 1.73 -2.69
C PHE A 37 3.06 0.37 -3.02
N LEU A 38 3.48 -0.65 -2.29
CA LEU A 38 2.68 -1.85 -2.06
C LEU A 38 1.81 -1.62 -0.83
N VAL A 39 0.50 -1.66 -1.06
CA VAL A 39 -0.53 -1.51 -0.03
C VAL A 39 -1.53 -2.65 -0.18
N PRO A 40 -2.31 -2.97 0.87
CA PRO A 40 -3.44 -3.88 0.71
C PRO A 40 -4.34 -3.38 -0.44
N PRO A 41 -4.61 -4.20 -1.46
CA PRO A 41 -5.16 -3.75 -2.73
C PRO A 41 -6.59 -3.19 -2.63
N THR A 42 -7.32 -3.48 -1.55
CA THR A 42 -8.65 -2.90 -1.34
C THR A 42 -8.60 -1.45 -0.83
N TRP A 43 -7.42 -0.94 -0.46
CA TRP A 43 -7.21 0.42 0.07
C TRP A 43 -7.09 1.46 -1.05
N GLY A 44 -8.06 1.48 -1.96
CA GLY A 44 -8.05 2.39 -3.11
C GLY A 44 -8.03 3.88 -2.73
N GLU A 45 -8.48 4.23 -1.52
CA GLU A 45 -8.38 5.59 -1.01
C GLU A 45 -6.95 6.03 -0.69
N PHE A 46 -5.99 5.10 -0.51
CA PHE A 46 -4.60 5.43 -0.24
C PHE A 46 -4.06 6.41 -1.28
N ARG A 47 -4.13 6.04 -2.57
CA ARG A 47 -3.64 6.89 -3.67
C ARG A 47 -4.39 8.23 -3.77
N LEU A 48 -5.66 8.27 -3.38
CA LEU A 48 -6.48 9.48 -3.41
C LEU A 48 -6.10 10.46 -2.30
N VAL A 49 -5.84 9.95 -1.09
CA VAL A 49 -5.51 10.77 0.07
C VAL A 49 -4.02 11.17 0.05
N THR A 50 -3.13 10.23 -0.27
CA THR A 50 -1.69 10.45 -0.18
C THR A 50 -1.11 11.08 -1.45
N ARG A 51 -1.81 10.95 -2.60
CA ARG A 51 -1.28 11.28 -3.93
C ARG A 51 0.03 10.54 -4.19
N ARG A 52 0.05 9.23 -3.92
CA ARG A 52 1.17 8.32 -4.23
C ARG A 52 0.69 7.19 -5.12
N ALA A 53 1.59 6.73 -5.98
CA ALA A 53 1.32 5.58 -6.83
C ALA A 53 1.21 4.32 -5.97
N VAL A 54 0.34 3.40 -6.38
CA VAL A 54 0.23 2.05 -5.81
C VAL A 54 0.44 1.03 -6.91
N VAL A 55 0.99 -0.13 -6.57
CA VAL A 55 1.21 -1.20 -7.55
C VAL A 55 -0.10 -1.58 -8.24
N VAL A 56 -1.16 -1.80 -7.46
CA VAL A 56 -2.49 -2.13 -7.99
C VAL A 56 -3.57 -1.70 -7.01
N ASP A 57 -4.73 -1.33 -7.55
CA ASP A 57 -5.96 -1.01 -6.83
C ASP A 57 -7.04 -2.00 -7.28
N TRP A 58 -7.66 -2.69 -6.34
CA TRP A 58 -8.67 -3.71 -6.60
C TRP A 58 -9.89 -3.15 -7.35
N LYS A 59 -10.28 -1.91 -7.08
CA LYS A 59 -11.52 -1.32 -7.62
C LYS A 59 -11.31 -0.64 -8.96
N VAL A 60 -10.07 -0.36 -9.34
CA VAL A 60 -9.72 0.36 -10.58
C VAL A 60 -9.33 -0.65 -11.65
N VAL A 61 -10.31 -1.44 -12.08
CA VAL A 61 -10.14 -2.36 -13.20
C VAL A 61 -10.16 -1.55 -14.50
N PRO A 62 -9.14 -1.65 -15.36
CA PRO A 62 -9.09 -0.93 -16.63
C PRO A 62 -10.06 -1.51 -17.66
N PHE A 63 -10.24 -0.80 -18.78
CA PHE A 63 -11.17 -1.20 -19.83
C PHE A 63 -10.50 -1.88 -21.02
N GLU A 64 -9.23 -1.55 -21.30
CA GLU A 64 -8.50 -2.11 -22.44
C GLU A 64 -7.93 -3.49 -22.11
N ALA A 65 -8.04 -4.43 -23.05
CA ALA A 65 -7.68 -5.83 -22.82
C ALA A 65 -6.23 -6.01 -22.33
N ALA A 66 -5.29 -5.24 -22.87
CA ALA A 66 -3.88 -5.29 -22.45
C ALA A 66 -3.69 -4.77 -21.01
N GLU A 67 -4.42 -3.71 -20.63
CA GLU A 67 -4.37 -3.16 -19.28
C GLU A 67 -5.05 -4.10 -18.28
N VAL A 68 -6.13 -4.78 -18.68
CA VAL A 68 -6.79 -5.80 -17.85
C VAL A 68 -5.84 -6.97 -17.58
N ALA A 69 -5.10 -7.43 -18.59
CA ALA A 69 -4.10 -8.47 -18.40
C ALA A 69 -3.00 -8.06 -17.40
N GLU A 70 -2.53 -6.82 -17.49
CA GLU A 70 -1.55 -6.26 -16.54
C GLU A 70 -2.14 -6.12 -15.13
N TRP A 71 -3.39 -5.67 -15.00
CA TRP A 71 -4.09 -5.61 -13.71
C TRP A 71 -4.22 -7.01 -13.08
N ILE A 72 -4.59 -8.03 -13.86
CA ILE A 72 -4.66 -9.43 -13.40
C ILE A 72 -3.27 -9.89 -12.94
N ALA A 73 -2.22 -9.63 -13.74
CA ALA A 73 -0.86 -10.04 -13.40
C ALA A 73 -0.34 -9.37 -12.12
N ARG A 74 -0.74 -8.12 -11.86
CA ARG A 74 -0.41 -7.43 -10.61
C ARG A 74 -1.15 -8.02 -9.42
N ILE A 75 -2.46 -8.26 -9.53
CA ILE A 75 -3.23 -8.92 -8.48
C ILE A 75 -2.63 -10.29 -8.16
N ASP A 76 -2.37 -11.11 -9.18
CA ASP A 76 -1.75 -12.43 -9.03
C ASP A 76 -0.39 -12.36 -8.30
N ALA A 77 0.46 -11.40 -8.68
CA ALA A 77 1.75 -11.21 -8.02
C ALA A 77 1.60 -10.84 -6.54
N ILE A 78 0.68 -9.93 -6.19
CA ILE A 78 0.45 -9.51 -4.81
C ILE A 78 -0.38 -10.51 -3.98
N THR A 79 -0.88 -11.59 -4.59
CA THR A 79 -1.57 -12.70 -3.91
C THR A 79 -0.75 -13.99 -3.92
N GLY A 80 0.51 -13.93 -4.37
CA GLY A 80 1.46 -15.04 -4.27
C GLY A 80 1.40 -16.04 -5.43
N GLY A 81 0.84 -15.65 -6.57
CA GLY A 81 0.77 -16.48 -7.78
C GLY A 81 -0.41 -17.46 -7.82
N ALA A 82 -1.44 -17.25 -6.99
CA ALA A 82 -2.60 -18.12 -6.87
C ALA A 82 -3.77 -17.71 -7.79
N GLY A 83 -3.56 -16.74 -8.68
CA GLY A 83 -4.59 -16.07 -9.47
C GLY A 83 -5.30 -14.95 -8.69
N VAL A 84 -6.40 -14.46 -9.26
CA VAL A 84 -7.26 -13.44 -8.64
C VAL A 84 -8.23 -14.13 -7.67
N PRO A 85 -8.12 -13.90 -6.34
CA PRO A 85 -9.04 -14.49 -5.38
C PRO A 85 -10.48 -13.99 -5.58
N ALA A 86 -11.45 -14.86 -5.29
CA ALA A 86 -12.85 -14.49 -5.32
C ALA A 86 -13.24 -13.66 -4.09
N GLY A 87 -13.32 -12.33 -4.26
CA GLY A 87 -13.82 -11.38 -3.26
C GLY A 87 -12.71 -10.60 -2.57
N ALA A 88 -13.00 -9.33 -2.24
CA ALA A 88 -12.05 -8.35 -1.74
C ALA A 88 -11.28 -8.81 -0.48
N ASP A 89 -11.99 -9.39 0.50
CA ASP A 89 -11.40 -9.80 1.78
C ASP A 89 -10.26 -10.82 1.60
N ARG A 90 -10.46 -11.78 0.68
CA ARG A 90 -9.45 -12.82 0.40
C ARG A 90 -8.19 -12.27 -0.26
N ILE A 91 -8.29 -11.13 -0.94
CA ILE A 91 -7.14 -10.52 -1.62
C ILE A 91 -6.25 -9.84 -0.59
N ASP A 92 -6.83 -9.12 0.35
CA ASP A 92 -6.05 -8.53 1.45
C ASP A 92 -5.45 -9.63 2.34
N GLU A 93 -6.20 -10.69 2.67
CA GLU A 93 -5.67 -11.84 3.41
C GLU A 93 -4.47 -12.48 2.69
N ALA A 94 -4.58 -12.70 1.38
CA ALA A 94 -3.48 -13.23 0.57
C ALA A 94 -2.26 -12.29 0.59
N TYR A 95 -2.46 -10.98 0.38
CA TYR A 95 -1.40 -9.98 0.48
C TYR A 95 -0.71 -10.01 1.85
N MET A 96 -1.48 -10.05 2.95
CA MET A 96 -0.94 -10.08 4.31
C MET A 96 -0.17 -11.37 4.63
N SER A 97 -0.46 -12.46 3.91
CA SER A 97 0.22 -13.75 4.07
C SER A 97 1.51 -13.88 3.25
N LEU A 98 1.80 -12.95 2.33
CA LEU A 98 3.02 -13.01 1.53
C LEU A 98 4.25 -13.03 2.43
N THR A 99 5.23 -13.86 2.10
CA THR A 99 6.53 -13.87 2.76
C THR A 99 7.34 -12.61 2.41
N CYS A 100 8.36 -12.34 3.21
CA CYS A 100 9.30 -11.26 2.96
C CYS A 100 9.98 -11.34 1.58
N ALA A 101 10.35 -12.54 1.14
CA ALA A 101 10.93 -12.76 -0.18
C ALA A 101 9.94 -12.40 -1.30
N GLN A 102 8.69 -12.86 -1.19
CA GLN A 102 7.65 -12.53 -2.17
C GLN A 102 7.36 -11.03 -2.22
N LEU A 103 7.26 -10.36 -1.07
CA LEU A 103 7.04 -8.91 -1.02
C LEU A 103 8.21 -8.14 -1.65
N GLN A 104 9.45 -8.57 -1.43
CA GLN A 104 10.64 -7.99 -2.07
C GLN A 104 10.64 -8.21 -3.59
N ASP A 105 10.27 -9.41 -4.04
CA ASP A 105 10.22 -9.75 -5.47
C ASP A 105 9.16 -8.90 -6.19
N VAL A 106 7.96 -8.81 -5.62
CA VAL A 106 6.87 -7.97 -6.14
C VAL A 106 7.29 -6.50 -6.15
N ALA A 107 7.88 -6.01 -5.06
CA ALA A 107 8.33 -4.63 -4.97
C ALA A 107 9.36 -4.30 -6.05
N THR A 108 10.34 -5.18 -6.24
CA THR A 108 11.38 -5.04 -7.27
C THR A 108 10.76 -5.06 -8.66
N ARG A 109 9.84 -6.00 -8.92
CA ARG A 109 9.17 -6.16 -10.22
C ARG A 109 8.39 -4.90 -10.65
N TYR A 110 7.71 -4.24 -9.70
CA TYR A 110 6.85 -3.10 -9.98
C TYR A 110 7.42 -1.75 -9.53
N GLY A 111 8.70 -1.71 -9.13
CA GLY A 111 9.37 -0.50 -8.67
C GLY A 111 8.81 0.10 -7.38
N ALA A 112 8.15 -0.70 -6.53
CA ALA A 112 7.67 -0.24 -5.24
C ALA A 112 8.83 0.03 -4.29
N LEU A 113 8.84 1.22 -3.69
CA LEU A 113 9.86 1.65 -2.74
C LEU A 113 9.45 1.45 -1.29
N TYR A 114 8.14 1.32 -1.06
CA TYR A 114 7.54 1.16 0.24
C TYR A 114 6.51 0.05 0.21
N VAL A 115 6.41 -0.64 1.33
CA VAL A 115 5.42 -1.70 1.51
C VAL A 115 4.72 -1.49 2.85
N VAL A 116 3.41 -1.67 2.88
CA VAL A 116 2.57 -1.47 4.08
C VAL A 116 2.13 -2.81 4.63
N LEU A 117 2.35 -3.04 5.92
CA LEU A 117 2.00 -4.26 6.64
C LEU A 117 1.41 -3.93 8.03
N PRO A 118 0.76 -4.89 8.72
CA PRO A 118 0.36 -4.72 10.11
C PRO A 118 1.57 -4.39 11.01
N GLY A 119 1.36 -3.58 12.03
CA GLY A 119 2.42 -3.10 12.93
C GLY A 119 3.06 -4.19 13.79
N GLU A 120 2.34 -5.28 14.03
CA GLU A 120 2.78 -6.46 14.80
C GLU A 120 3.64 -7.44 13.98
N ARG A 121 3.69 -7.27 12.66
CA ARG A 121 4.45 -8.14 11.77
C ARG A 121 5.92 -7.70 11.73
N ASP A 122 6.83 -8.67 11.82
CA ASP A 122 8.26 -8.40 11.68
C ASP A 122 8.56 -7.72 10.32
N PRO A 123 9.31 -6.61 10.32
CA PRO A 123 9.61 -5.88 9.11
C PRO A 123 10.61 -6.67 8.26
N CYS A 124 10.40 -6.71 6.94
CA CYS A 124 11.36 -7.37 6.06
C CYS A 124 12.44 -6.45 5.48
N GLY A 125 12.57 -5.24 6.01
CA GLY A 125 13.53 -4.22 5.60
C GLY A 125 13.55 -3.05 6.58
N PRO A 126 14.30 -1.97 6.29
CA PRO A 126 14.34 -0.79 7.15
C PRO A 126 12.96 -0.18 7.32
N VAL A 127 12.56 0.05 8.57
CA VAL A 127 11.26 0.65 8.91
C VAL A 127 11.33 2.16 8.66
N ALA A 128 10.47 2.64 7.77
CA ALA A 128 10.32 4.06 7.45
C ALA A 128 9.22 4.73 8.29
N TYR A 129 8.25 3.94 8.75
CA TYR A 129 7.17 4.35 9.65
C TYR A 129 6.63 3.16 10.43
N GLN A 130 6.23 3.39 11.68
CA GLN A 130 5.50 2.40 12.47
C GLN A 130 4.61 3.09 13.51
N ASP A 131 3.42 2.56 13.70
CA ASP A 131 2.57 2.80 14.85
C ASP A 131 2.04 1.47 15.41
N ALA A 132 1.03 1.52 16.29
CA ALA A 132 0.45 0.33 16.90
C ALA A 132 -0.28 -0.59 15.90
N ALA A 133 -0.78 -0.04 14.79
CA ALA A 133 -1.62 -0.77 13.83
C ALA A 133 -0.85 -1.13 12.55
N TRP A 134 0.09 -0.28 12.11
CA TRP A 134 0.71 -0.36 10.80
C TRP A 134 2.21 -0.12 10.84
N SER A 135 2.90 -0.76 9.89
CA SER A 135 4.30 -0.51 9.56
C SER A 135 4.44 -0.20 8.07
N VAL A 136 5.36 0.71 7.75
CA VAL A 136 5.86 0.93 6.40
C VAL A 136 7.34 0.65 6.38
N TRP A 137 7.74 -0.27 5.51
CA TRP A 137 9.13 -0.66 5.33
C TRP A 137 9.59 -0.22 3.94
N SER A 138 10.86 0.20 3.89
CA SER A 138 11.51 0.61 2.66
C SER A 138 12.17 -0.59 1.97
N VAL A 139 12.05 -0.61 0.65
CA VAL A 139 12.61 -1.65 -0.24
C VAL A 139 14.02 -1.26 -0.70
N ARG A 140 14.41 0.02 -0.53
CA ARG A 140 15.73 0.51 -0.87
C ARG A 140 16.80 -0.21 -0.04
N ARG A 141 17.80 -0.77 -0.73
CA ARG A 141 19.11 -1.01 -0.11
C ARG A 141 19.73 0.34 0.26
N VAL A 142 20.52 0.35 1.33
CA VAL A 142 21.08 1.54 2.01
C VAL A 142 21.92 2.47 1.12
N ASP A 143 22.24 2.12 -0.14
CA ASP A 143 23.33 2.80 -0.87
C ASP A 143 22.95 3.92 -1.86
N GLU A 144 21.68 4.23 -2.13
CA GLU A 144 21.35 5.14 -3.26
C GLU A 144 20.94 6.58 -2.91
N ARG A 145 20.83 6.94 -1.62
CA ARG A 145 20.70 8.37 -1.24
C ARG A 145 22.05 9.09 -1.07
N ALA A 146 23.16 8.35 -0.96
CA ALA A 146 24.49 8.93 -0.86
C ALA A 146 25.03 9.46 -2.21
N SER A 147 24.43 9.08 -3.34
CA SER A 147 24.85 9.49 -4.68
C SER A 147 24.03 10.64 -5.28
N ARG A 148 23.08 11.21 -4.53
CA ARG A 148 22.24 12.33 -4.99
C ARG A 148 22.45 13.63 -4.20
N ALA A 149 23.57 13.72 -3.48
CA ALA A 149 24.09 14.97 -2.95
C ALA A 149 25.42 15.29 -3.65
N GLU A 150 25.47 16.50 -4.20
CA GLU A 150 26.61 17.27 -4.74
C GLU A 150 26.91 17.17 -6.25
N PRO A 151 27.17 18.32 -6.92
CA PRO A 151 26.64 19.67 -6.71
C PRO A 151 25.88 20.24 -7.93
#